data_AF-A0A1I2T8J4-F1
#
_entry.id   AF-A0A1I2T8J4-F1
#
_cell.length_a   1.000
_cell.length_b   1.000
_cell.length_c   1.000
_cell.angle_alpha   90.00
_cell.angle_beta   90.00
_cell.angle_gamma   90.00
#
_symmetry.space_group_name_H-M   'P 1'
#
loop_
_entity.id
_entity.type
_entity.pdbx_description
1 polymer ?
#
loop_
_entity_poly.entity_id
_entity_poly.type
_entity_poly.pdbx_seq_one_letter_code
_entity_poly.pdbx_strand_id
1 'polypeptide(L)'
;MKKIFKGSLAIVLIKLIVVLSSFVYSSCQEIEFTDDISNDYFLEKFRDVSKIQTTILKNRITSEEGINSRITSESTIEGMEESELKLIIEPMVSSGVELLMSYGLTEDEIIYEFGSLTSPDISRAALAVSQLENLANDGYTIEGFDDTDFVISGLFVQQAYASDIYDCALQAAGVKVLVELASEGLEEGVKKLGKKGVKKLVKKVASRTLGWVGAAVAGYEFGDCMGWW
;
A
#
# COMPACT_ATOMS: atom_id res chain seq x y z
N MET A 1 -32.38 -28.10 -56.35
CA MET A 1 -32.50 -26.94 -55.43
C MET A 1 -32.17 -27.24 -53.97
N LYS A 2 -32.61 -28.36 -53.35
CA LYS A 2 -32.32 -28.66 -51.92
C LYS A 2 -30.84 -28.74 -51.51
N LYS A 3 -29.92 -29.06 -52.44
CA LYS A 3 -28.47 -29.15 -52.16
C LYS A 3 -27.79 -27.77 -52.07
N ILE A 4 -28.24 -26.78 -52.84
CA ILE A 4 -27.67 -25.42 -52.86
C ILE A 4 -28.05 -24.66 -51.58
N PHE A 5 -29.28 -24.86 -51.10
CA PHE A 5 -29.79 -24.23 -49.89
C PHE A 5 -29.02 -24.64 -48.62
N LYS A 6 -28.58 -25.92 -48.54
CA LYS A 6 -27.80 -26.42 -47.41
C LYS A 6 -26.40 -25.81 -47.32
N GLY A 7 -25.76 -25.51 -48.46
CA GLY A 7 -24.46 -24.85 -48.49
C GLY A 7 -24.52 -23.40 -48.04
N SER A 8 -25.55 -22.66 -48.48
CA SER A 8 -25.73 -21.25 -48.11
C SER A 8 -25.96 -21.07 -46.60
N LEU A 9 -26.73 -21.96 -45.97
CA LEU A 9 -27.04 -21.88 -44.54
C LEU A 9 -25.79 -22.08 -43.66
N ALA A 10 -24.88 -22.98 -44.05
CA ALA A 10 -23.63 -23.22 -43.32
C ALA A 10 -22.70 -22.00 -43.30
N ILE A 11 -22.60 -21.26 -44.41
CA ILE A 11 -21.75 -20.07 -44.52
C ILE A 11 -22.28 -18.94 -43.64
N VAL A 12 -23.60 -18.76 -43.57
CA VAL A 12 -24.23 -17.75 -42.70
C VAL A 12 -23.97 -18.07 -41.22
N LEU A 13 -24.07 -19.34 -40.85
CA LEU A 13 -23.89 -19.79 -39.46
C LEU A 13 -22.45 -19.57 -38.96
N ILE A 14 -21.45 -19.83 -39.81
CA ILE A 14 -20.04 -19.58 -39.48
C ILE A 14 -19.79 -18.08 -39.27
N LYS A 15 -20.32 -17.21 -40.13
CA LYS A 15 -20.17 -15.76 -39.98
C LYS A 15 -20.81 -15.25 -38.70
N LEU A 16 -21.96 -15.80 -38.32
CA LEU A 16 -22.65 -15.44 -37.08
C LEU A 16 -21.83 -15.82 -35.84
N ILE A 17 -21.19 -16.99 -35.84
CA ILE A 17 -20.29 -17.42 -34.75
C ILE A 17 -19.07 -16.47 -34.64
N VAL A 18 -18.46 -16.09 -35.76
CA VAL A 18 -17.32 -15.16 -35.74
C VAL A 18 -17.72 -13.80 -35.17
N VAL A 19 -18.85 -13.23 -35.60
CA VAL A 19 -19.34 -11.95 -35.08
C VAL A 19 -19.66 -12.04 -33.59
N LEU A 20 -20.34 -13.10 -33.13
CA LEU A 20 -20.63 -13.30 -31.71
C LEU A 20 -19.35 -13.46 -30.88
N SER A 21 -18.34 -14.17 -31.40
CA SER A 21 -17.05 -14.31 -30.73
C SER A 21 -16.33 -12.96 -30.59
N SER A 22 -16.37 -12.11 -31.62
CA SER A 22 -15.79 -10.76 -31.55
C SER A 22 -16.51 -9.88 -30.53
N PHE A 23 -17.85 -9.97 -30.44
CA PHE A 23 -18.61 -9.23 -29.42
C PHE A 23 -18.27 -9.67 -27.99
N VAL A 24 -18.11 -10.98 -27.75
CA VAL A 24 -17.67 -11.48 -26.43
C VAL A 24 -16.26 -10.99 -26.09
N TYR A 25 -15.34 -10.98 -27.05
CA TYR A 25 -14.01 -10.39 -26.87
C TYR A 25 -14.07 -8.88 -26.59
N SER A 26 -14.98 -8.15 -27.27
CA SER A 26 -15.16 -6.71 -27.07
C SER A 26 -15.77 -6.39 -25.70
N SER A 27 -16.70 -7.23 -25.22
CA SER A 27 -17.35 -7.07 -23.93
C SER A 27 -16.45 -7.47 -22.74
N CYS A 28 -15.39 -8.23 -22.99
CA CYS A 28 -14.36 -8.54 -21.98
C CYS A 28 -13.21 -7.53 -21.97
N GLN A 29 -13.18 -6.54 -22.86
CA GLN A 29 -12.43 -5.33 -22.58
C GLN A 29 -13.27 -4.50 -21.61
N GLU A 30 -13.12 -4.76 -20.31
CA GLU A 30 -13.39 -3.71 -19.33
C GLU A 30 -12.64 -2.49 -19.84
N ILE A 31 -13.40 -1.43 -20.15
CA ILE A 31 -12.83 -0.12 -20.41
C ILE A 31 -12.11 0.22 -19.12
N GLU A 32 -10.78 0.05 -19.08
CA GLU A 32 -9.91 0.65 -18.09
C GLU A 32 -10.13 2.15 -18.21
N PHE A 33 -11.08 2.65 -17.43
CA PHE A 33 -11.35 4.06 -17.27
C PHE A 33 -10.23 4.59 -16.36
N THR A 34 -9.05 4.73 -16.94
CA THR A 34 -7.93 5.45 -16.33
C THR A 34 -8.24 6.94 -16.47
N ASP A 35 -9.13 7.45 -15.63
CA ASP A 35 -8.99 8.84 -15.19
C ASP A 35 -7.76 8.85 -14.28
N ASP A 36 -6.60 8.94 -14.94
CA ASP A 36 -5.25 8.87 -14.40
C ASP A 36 -4.93 10.14 -13.59
N ILE A 37 -5.68 10.38 -12.52
CA ILE A 37 -5.08 11.07 -11.37
C ILE A 37 -4.07 10.06 -10.84
N SER A 38 -2.85 10.16 -11.36
CA SER A 38 -1.79 9.22 -11.06
C SER A 38 -1.69 9.03 -9.55
N ASN A 39 -1.68 7.76 -9.11
CA ASN A 39 -1.42 7.38 -7.72
C ASN A 39 -0.20 8.11 -7.15
N ASP A 40 0.76 8.47 -8.01
CA ASP A 40 1.96 9.22 -7.66
C ASP A 40 1.62 10.56 -6.97
N TYR A 41 0.53 11.26 -7.35
CA TYR A 41 0.09 12.49 -6.68
C TYR A 41 -0.32 12.26 -5.22
N PHE A 42 -1.20 11.27 -5.00
CA PHE A 42 -1.66 10.94 -3.64
C PHE A 42 -0.53 10.36 -2.79
N LEU A 43 0.37 9.61 -3.42
CA LEU A 43 1.57 9.07 -2.79
C LEU A 43 2.49 10.18 -2.30
N GLU A 44 2.77 11.17 -3.15
CA GLU A 44 3.59 12.35 -2.81
C GLU A 44 2.91 13.18 -1.72
N LYS A 45 1.61 13.47 -1.87
CA LYS A 45 0.81 14.17 -0.85
C LYS A 45 0.87 13.47 0.51
N PHE A 46 0.74 12.15 0.54
CA PHE A 46 0.82 11.37 1.77
C PHE A 46 2.22 11.44 2.41
N ARG A 47 3.29 11.39 1.62
CA ARG A 47 4.66 11.53 2.10
C ARG A 47 4.93 12.89 2.72
N ASP A 48 4.50 13.96 2.07
CA ASP A 48 4.66 15.31 2.59
C ASP A 48 3.96 15.49 3.93
N VAL A 49 2.71 15.02 4.02
CA VAL A 49 1.95 15.04 5.28
C VAL A 49 2.67 14.21 6.34
N SER A 50 3.11 13.01 6.01
CA SER A 50 3.83 12.12 6.95
C SER A 50 5.12 12.76 7.45
N LYS A 51 5.91 13.36 6.57
CA LYS A 51 7.15 14.06 6.94
C LYS A 51 6.91 15.21 7.91
N ILE A 52 5.86 16.00 7.67
CA ILE A 52 5.47 17.09 8.56
C ILE A 52 5.06 16.54 9.93
N GLN A 53 4.15 15.57 9.98
CA GLN A 53 3.63 15.05 11.25
C GLN A 53 4.68 14.33 12.08
N THR A 54 5.56 13.56 11.44
CA THR A 54 6.66 12.87 12.13
C THR A 54 7.71 13.84 12.66
N THR A 55 7.97 14.95 11.95
CA THR A 55 8.81 16.05 12.48
C THR A 55 8.16 16.72 13.69
N ILE A 56 6.83 16.91 13.69
CA ILE A 56 6.09 17.44 14.84
C ILE A 56 6.23 16.49 16.04
N LEU A 57 6.05 15.18 15.84
CA LEU A 57 6.29 14.15 16.85
C LEU A 57 7.71 14.21 17.41
N LYS A 58 8.74 14.26 16.55
CA LYS A 58 10.14 14.37 16.98
C LYS A 58 10.36 15.61 17.85
N ASN A 59 9.86 16.76 17.43
CA ASN A 59 10.04 18.01 18.17
C ASN A 59 9.35 17.97 19.54
N ARG A 60 8.20 17.28 19.65
CA ARG A 60 7.53 17.04 20.94
C ARG A 60 8.38 16.16 21.84
N ILE A 61 8.81 15.00 21.35
CA ILE A 61 9.62 14.03 22.10
C ILE A 61 10.94 14.68 22.59
N THR A 62 11.65 15.36 21.69
CA THR A 62 12.93 16.02 22.03
C THR A 62 12.77 17.21 22.98
N SER A 63 11.62 17.89 22.97
CA SER A 63 11.33 18.97 23.92
C SER A 63 11.12 18.45 25.36
N GLU A 64 10.70 17.20 25.51
CA GLU A 64 10.50 16.55 26.82
C GLU A 64 11.76 15.83 27.32
N GLU A 65 12.60 15.30 26.41
CA GLU A 65 13.84 14.59 26.74
C GLU A 65 14.95 15.47 27.35
N GLY A 66 14.81 16.79 27.32
CA GLY A 66 15.72 17.74 27.98
C GLY A 66 15.85 17.55 29.50
N ILE A 67 15.12 16.60 30.10
CA ILE A 67 15.07 16.37 31.54
C ILE A 67 15.70 15.03 31.99
N ASN A 68 15.85 13.98 31.15
CA ASN A 68 16.55 12.73 31.53
C ASN A 68 16.91 11.83 30.32
N SER A 69 18.20 11.58 30.10
CA SER A 69 18.77 10.87 28.93
C SER A 69 18.60 9.34 28.89
N ARG A 70 17.50 8.80 29.41
CA ARG A 70 17.25 7.34 29.45
C ARG A 70 15.84 6.90 29.03
N ILE A 71 14.97 7.83 28.66
CA ILE A 71 13.61 7.53 28.23
C ILE A 71 13.68 7.14 26.75
N THR A 72 13.10 6.01 26.37
CA THR A 72 12.98 5.62 24.96
C THR A 72 11.85 6.39 24.32
N SER A 73 11.96 6.72 23.03
CA SER A 73 10.94 7.50 22.30
C SER A 73 9.54 6.88 22.40
N GLU A 74 9.45 5.55 22.48
CA GLU A 74 8.21 4.79 22.75
C GLU A 74 7.58 5.19 24.08
N SER A 75 8.33 5.20 25.18
CA SER A 75 7.82 5.56 26.50
C SER A 75 7.42 7.04 26.64
N THR A 76 8.02 7.93 25.84
CA THR A 76 7.60 9.33 25.76
C THR A 76 6.24 9.45 25.05
N ILE A 77 6.07 8.76 23.91
CA ILE A 77 4.81 8.74 23.17
C ILE A 77 3.69 8.10 23.99
N GLU A 78 3.97 7.05 24.75
CA GLU A 78 3.02 6.43 25.69
C GLU A 78 2.55 7.38 26.81
N GLY A 79 3.38 8.37 27.16
CA GLY A 79 3.06 9.40 28.14
C GLY A 79 2.18 10.53 27.61
N MET A 80 2.05 10.68 26.29
CA MET A 80 1.24 11.71 25.66
C MET A 80 -0.26 11.42 25.80
N GLU A 81 -1.07 12.46 25.89
CA GLU A 81 -2.52 12.30 25.89
C GLU A 81 -2.99 11.81 24.50
N GLU A 82 -3.90 10.83 24.47
CA GLU A 82 -4.44 10.27 23.22
C GLU A 82 -5.05 11.37 22.31
N SER A 83 -5.64 12.40 22.90
CA SER A 83 -6.20 13.54 22.16
C SER A 83 -5.14 14.36 21.43
N GLU A 84 -3.94 14.49 22.00
CA GLU A 84 -2.80 15.16 21.37
C GLU A 84 -2.24 14.30 20.23
N LEU A 85 -2.06 13.00 20.47
CA LEU A 85 -1.61 12.05 19.43
C LEU A 85 -2.58 12.01 18.26
N LYS A 86 -3.88 12.05 18.55
CA LYS A 86 -4.91 12.14 17.52
C LYS A 86 -4.74 13.37 16.65
N LEU A 87 -4.53 14.56 17.23
CA LEU A 87 -4.33 15.79 16.46
C LEU A 87 -3.10 15.72 15.53
N ILE A 88 -2.05 15.00 15.93
CA ILE A 88 -0.84 14.86 15.13
C ILE A 88 -1.00 13.79 14.03
N ILE A 89 -1.68 12.68 14.32
CA ILE A 89 -1.80 11.55 13.39
C ILE A 89 -3.00 11.67 12.44
N GLU A 90 -4.05 12.38 12.83
CA GLU A 90 -5.27 12.55 12.01
C GLU A 90 -5.00 13.07 10.58
N PRO A 91 -4.08 14.02 10.33
CA PRO A 91 -3.70 14.40 8.96
C PRO A 91 -3.14 13.22 8.14
N MET A 92 -2.34 12.34 8.76
CA MET A 92 -1.83 11.14 8.10
C MET A 92 -2.94 10.14 7.82
N VAL A 93 -3.90 9.98 8.73
CA VAL A 93 -5.07 9.11 8.52
C VAL A 93 -5.89 9.61 7.34
N SER A 94 -6.23 10.90 7.31
CA SER A 94 -7.01 11.50 6.22
C SER A 94 -6.30 11.36 4.87
N SER A 95 -5.02 11.69 4.81
CA SER A 95 -4.22 11.56 3.58
C SER A 95 -4.04 10.08 3.18
N GLY A 96 -3.97 9.18 4.17
CA GLY A 96 -3.90 7.74 3.96
C GLY A 96 -5.19 7.17 3.37
N VAL A 97 -6.37 7.65 3.77
CA VAL A 97 -7.64 7.28 3.14
C VAL A 97 -7.63 7.64 1.66
N GLU A 98 -7.25 8.88 1.33
CA GLU A 98 -7.16 9.33 -0.06
C GLU A 98 -6.19 8.47 -0.88
N LEU A 99 -5.02 8.15 -0.31
CA LEU A 99 -4.05 7.26 -0.94
C LEU A 99 -4.66 5.88 -1.20
N LEU A 100 -5.25 5.22 -0.20
CA LEU A 100 -5.84 3.89 -0.37
C LEU A 100 -6.98 3.91 -1.42
N MET A 101 -7.77 4.98 -1.45
CA MET A 101 -8.82 5.16 -2.45
C MET A 101 -8.27 5.37 -3.86
N SER A 102 -7.10 6.01 -4.03
CA SER A 102 -6.45 6.14 -5.34
C SER A 102 -6.05 4.77 -5.91
N TYR A 103 -5.70 3.82 -5.04
CA TYR A 103 -5.50 2.41 -5.40
C TYR A 103 -6.80 1.63 -5.66
N GLY A 104 -7.93 2.31 -5.70
CA GLY A 104 -9.23 1.75 -6.03
C GLY A 104 -9.95 1.06 -4.87
N LEU A 105 -9.48 1.19 -3.62
CA LEU A 105 -10.26 0.74 -2.46
C LEU A 105 -11.46 1.67 -2.27
N THR A 106 -12.62 1.11 -1.97
CA THR A 106 -13.82 1.89 -1.63
C THR A 106 -13.83 2.25 -0.14
N GLU A 107 -14.59 3.29 0.25
CA GLU A 107 -14.80 3.61 1.67
C GLU A 107 -15.34 2.41 2.45
N ASP A 108 -16.28 1.66 1.88
CA ASP A 108 -16.82 0.44 2.48
C ASP A 108 -15.75 -0.63 2.70
N GLU A 109 -14.81 -0.81 1.76
CA GLU A 109 -13.68 -1.72 1.93
C GLU A 109 -12.74 -1.25 3.04
N ILE A 110 -12.45 0.05 3.13
CA ILE A 110 -11.60 0.61 4.18
C ILE A 110 -12.29 0.47 5.55
N ILE A 111 -13.58 0.80 5.66
CA ILE A 111 -14.36 0.65 6.89
C ILE A 111 -14.49 -0.82 7.28
N TYR A 112 -14.69 -1.73 6.33
CA TYR A 112 -14.75 -3.16 6.60
C TYR A 112 -13.46 -3.69 7.23
N GLU A 113 -12.30 -3.25 6.73
CA GLU A 113 -11.01 -3.72 7.24
C GLU A 113 -10.61 -3.01 8.55
N PHE A 114 -10.79 -1.69 8.66
CA PHE A 114 -10.30 -0.89 9.79
C PHE A 114 -11.36 -0.48 10.83
N GLY A 115 -12.64 -0.78 10.58
CA GLY A 115 -13.78 -0.40 11.41
C GLY A 115 -14.27 1.05 11.25
N SER A 116 -13.43 1.97 10.76
CA SER A 116 -13.76 3.38 10.53
C SER A 116 -12.75 4.03 9.57
N LEU A 117 -13.17 5.06 8.82
CA LEU A 117 -12.27 5.94 8.04
C LEU A 117 -11.36 6.82 8.90
N THR A 118 -11.64 6.90 10.21
CA THR A 118 -10.82 7.65 11.18
C THR A 118 -9.89 6.74 11.98
N SER A 119 -9.74 5.47 11.57
CA SER A 119 -8.89 4.53 12.29
C SER A 119 -7.41 4.94 12.17
N PRO A 120 -6.66 5.05 13.29
CA PRO A 120 -5.25 5.39 13.25
C PRO A 120 -4.39 4.38 12.47
N ASP A 121 -4.84 3.12 12.38
CA ASP A 121 -4.14 2.05 11.65
C ASP A 121 -4.14 2.26 10.12
N ILE A 122 -5.01 3.14 9.59
CA ILE A 122 -4.97 3.56 8.19
C ILE A 122 -3.65 4.26 7.87
N SER A 123 -3.13 5.09 8.79
CA SER A 123 -1.86 5.78 8.57
C SER A 123 -0.70 4.79 8.42
N ARG A 124 -0.69 3.71 9.21
CA ARG A 124 0.30 2.63 9.13
C ARG A 124 0.21 1.86 7.81
N ALA A 125 -1.00 1.56 7.35
CA ALA A 125 -1.19 0.91 6.06
C ALA A 125 -0.72 1.81 4.91
N ALA A 126 -1.01 3.11 4.97
CA ALA A 126 -0.55 4.07 3.99
C ALA A 126 0.98 4.26 4.00
N LEU A 127 1.63 4.25 5.17
CA LEU A 127 3.09 4.23 5.29
C LEU A 127 3.69 3.01 4.59
N ALA A 128 3.11 1.83 4.80
CA ALA A 128 3.56 0.61 4.14
C ALA A 128 3.34 0.63 2.62
N VAL A 129 2.16 1.05 2.13
CA VAL A 129 1.91 1.26 0.70
C VAL A 129 2.96 2.21 0.11
N SER A 130 3.22 3.32 0.80
CA SER A 130 4.19 4.32 0.36
C SER A 130 5.59 3.74 0.16
N GLN A 131 6.01 2.81 1.01
CA GLN A 131 7.32 2.18 0.88
C GLN A 131 7.37 1.10 -0.19
N LEU A 132 6.31 0.31 -0.31
CA LEU A 132 6.22 -0.67 -1.39
C LEU A 132 6.28 -0.02 -2.76
N GLU A 133 5.71 1.17 -2.93
CA GLU A 133 5.84 1.92 -4.18
C GLU A 133 7.25 2.46 -4.43
N ASN A 134 7.98 2.87 -3.38
CA ASN A 134 9.41 3.21 -3.55
C ASN A 134 10.19 2.01 -4.06
N LEU A 135 10.00 0.85 -3.42
CA LEU A 135 10.63 -0.39 -3.84
C LEU A 135 10.26 -0.75 -5.28
N ALA A 136 8.98 -0.67 -5.65
CA ALA A 136 8.54 -0.95 -7.01
C ALA A 136 9.18 0.02 -8.03
N ASN A 137 9.29 1.31 -7.70
CA ASN A 137 9.93 2.32 -8.55
C ASN A 137 11.45 2.13 -8.67
N ASP A 138 12.10 1.60 -7.62
CA ASP A 138 13.51 1.24 -7.62
C ASP A 138 13.80 -0.07 -8.37
N GLY A 139 12.77 -0.71 -8.94
CA GLY A 139 12.88 -1.91 -9.75
C GLY A 139 12.77 -3.22 -8.97
N TYR A 140 12.39 -3.16 -7.68
CA TYR A 140 12.08 -4.37 -6.92
C TYR A 140 10.74 -4.94 -7.36
N THR A 141 10.66 -6.27 -7.40
CA THR A 141 9.44 -6.98 -7.76
C THR A 141 8.72 -7.41 -6.49
N ILE A 142 7.43 -7.11 -6.39
CA ILE A 142 6.61 -7.51 -5.24
C ILE A 142 5.88 -8.79 -5.64
N GLU A 143 6.31 -9.92 -5.10
CA GLU A 143 5.73 -11.22 -5.35
C GLU A 143 4.89 -11.69 -4.14
N GLY A 144 4.14 -12.79 -4.28
CA GLY A 144 3.40 -13.34 -3.14
C GLY A 144 2.08 -12.64 -2.81
N PHE A 145 1.34 -12.12 -3.80
CA PHE A 145 -0.09 -11.84 -3.58
C PHE A 145 -0.97 -13.08 -3.78
N ASP A 146 -0.44 -14.29 -3.61
CA ASP A 146 -1.24 -15.50 -3.51
C ASP A 146 -1.72 -15.73 -2.06
N ASP A 147 -2.64 -16.67 -1.85
CA ASP A 147 -3.41 -16.77 -0.60
C ASP A 147 -2.62 -17.20 0.65
N THR A 148 -1.32 -17.48 0.51
CA THR A 148 -0.53 -18.05 1.62
C THR A 148 0.51 -17.11 2.21
N ASP A 149 1.30 -16.32 1.47
CA ASP A 149 2.31 -15.42 2.05
C ASP A 149 2.75 -14.32 1.07
N PHE A 150 3.02 -13.10 1.58
CA PHE A 150 3.55 -11.97 0.80
C PHE A 150 5.08 -11.94 0.88
N VAL A 151 5.75 -11.71 -0.26
CA VAL A 151 7.20 -11.91 -0.40
C VAL A 151 7.79 -10.87 -1.37
N ILE A 152 8.65 -9.95 -0.91
CA ILE A 152 9.25 -8.89 -1.78
C ILE A 152 10.54 -9.34 -2.48
N SER A 153 10.46 -10.04 -3.61
CA SER A 153 11.65 -10.60 -4.26
C SER A 153 12.50 -9.54 -4.96
N GLY A 154 13.80 -9.48 -4.65
CA GLY A 154 14.73 -8.55 -5.30
C GLY A 154 15.45 -9.18 -6.49
N LEU A 155 15.10 -8.81 -7.73
CA LEU A 155 15.89 -9.14 -8.93
C LEU A 155 17.10 -8.19 -9.05
N PHE A 156 18.29 -8.71 -8.77
CA PHE A 156 19.60 -8.17 -9.19
C PHE A 156 19.88 -6.68 -8.94
N VAL A 157 20.10 -6.24 -7.70
CA VAL A 157 20.98 -5.08 -7.43
C VAL A 157 21.74 -5.27 -6.12
N GLN A 158 23.08 -5.36 -6.18
CA GLN A 158 23.94 -5.22 -5.00
C GLN A 158 23.91 -3.77 -4.50
N GLN A 159 22.99 -3.43 -3.60
CA GLN A 159 23.10 -2.22 -2.78
C GLN A 159 22.86 -2.55 -1.32
N ALA A 160 23.94 -2.85 -0.60
CA ALA A 160 23.96 -3.12 0.85
C ALA A 160 23.51 -1.93 1.73
N TYR A 161 23.07 -0.81 1.14
CA TYR A 161 22.54 0.36 1.83
C TYR A 161 21.03 0.56 1.59
N ALA A 162 20.44 -0.07 0.57
CA ALA A 162 19.03 0.09 0.24
C ALA A 162 18.14 -0.84 1.08
N SER A 163 18.62 -2.05 1.44
CA SER A 163 17.88 -3.00 2.28
C SER A 163 17.50 -2.39 3.63
N ASP A 164 18.46 -1.76 4.29
CA ASP A 164 18.32 -1.44 5.72
C ASP A 164 17.26 -0.36 5.97
N ILE A 165 17.15 0.64 5.09
CA ILE A 165 16.15 1.73 5.20
C ILE A 165 14.75 1.20 4.90
N TYR A 166 14.58 0.39 3.85
CA TYR A 166 13.27 -0.14 3.50
C TYR A 166 12.77 -1.19 4.50
N ASP A 167 13.67 -2.04 4.99
CA ASP A 167 13.36 -3.06 6.01
C ASP A 167 12.90 -2.41 7.31
N CYS A 168 13.58 -1.35 7.73
CA CYS A 168 13.23 -0.62 8.92
C CYS A 168 11.90 0.15 8.75
N ALA A 169 11.63 0.75 7.58
CA ALA A 169 10.38 1.49 7.35
C ALA A 169 9.16 0.54 7.28
N LEU A 170 9.33 -0.63 6.65
CA LEU A 170 8.30 -1.68 6.64
C LEU A 170 8.12 -2.32 8.00
N GLN A 171 9.20 -2.47 8.78
CA GLN A 171 9.12 -2.92 10.17
C GLN A 171 8.34 -1.92 11.03
N ALA A 172 8.63 -0.62 10.93
CA ALA A 172 7.91 0.45 11.62
C ALA A 172 6.42 0.48 11.26
N ALA A 173 6.08 0.27 9.99
CA ALA A 173 4.69 0.13 9.56
C ALA A 173 4.00 -1.16 10.08
N GLY A 174 4.75 -2.08 10.71
CA GLY A 174 4.26 -3.33 11.29
C GLY A 174 4.18 -4.49 10.30
N VAL A 175 4.89 -4.39 9.18
CA VAL A 175 4.83 -5.28 8.01
C VAL A 175 6.04 -6.22 7.92
N LYS A 176 6.89 -6.27 8.98
CA LYS A 176 8.14 -7.07 9.10
C LYS A 176 8.15 -8.50 8.53
N VAL A 177 6.99 -9.17 8.43
CA VAL A 177 6.88 -10.59 8.00
C VAL A 177 7.19 -10.81 6.52
N LEU A 178 7.39 -9.75 5.73
CA LEU A 178 7.14 -9.78 4.30
C LEU A 178 8.39 -9.66 3.40
N VAL A 179 9.57 -9.43 3.99
CA VAL A 179 10.83 -9.25 3.23
C VAL A 179 11.75 -10.48 3.32
N GLU A 180 11.76 -11.21 4.44
CA GLU A 180 12.75 -12.27 4.69
C GLU A 180 12.63 -13.50 3.76
N LEU A 181 11.48 -13.74 3.12
CA LEU A 181 11.24 -14.90 2.25
C LEU A 181 11.63 -14.69 0.78
N ALA A 182 12.19 -13.52 0.46
CA ALA A 182 12.26 -13.03 -0.89
C ALA A 182 13.65 -13.07 -1.54
N SER A 183 14.60 -13.64 -0.80
CA SER A 183 15.93 -13.96 -1.29
C SER A 183 15.97 -15.24 -2.14
N GLU A 184 14.86 -15.96 -2.23
CA GLU A 184 14.73 -17.18 -3.05
C GLU A 184 13.96 -16.85 -4.34
N GLY A 185 14.73 -16.54 -5.38
CA GLY A 185 14.27 -15.88 -6.60
C GLY A 185 13.09 -16.53 -7.33
N LEU A 186 12.31 -15.64 -7.94
CA LEU A 186 11.22 -15.88 -8.88
C LEU A 186 11.32 -14.77 -9.96
N GLU A 187 11.02 -15.13 -11.20
CA GLU A 187 11.41 -14.40 -12.42
C GLU A 187 10.27 -13.56 -13.05
N GLU A 188 9.16 -13.30 -12.34
CA GLU A 188 8.00 -12.63 -12.94
C GLU A 188 7.66 -11.30 -12.26
N GLY A 189 8.20 -10.22 -12.85
CA GLY A 189 8.08 -8.86 -12.33
C GLY A 189 6.69 -8.25 -12.49
N VAL A 190 6.12 -7.81 -11.37
CA VAL A 190 4.91 -6.99 -11.32
C VAL A 190 5.31 -5.50 -11.28
N LYS A 191 4.78 -4.71 -12.22
CA LYS A 191 4.88 -3.24 -12.24
C LYS A 191 3.78 -2.63 -11.36
N LYS A 192 4.16 -1.84 -10.35
CA LYS A 192 3.31 -1.06 -9.42
C LYS A 192 2.35 -1.89 -8.55
N LEU A 193 2.04 -1.40 -7.34
CA LEU A 193 1.16 -2.09 -6.41
C LEU A 193 -0.30 -1.99 -6.91
N GLY A 194 -0.89 -3.07 -7.40
CA GLY A 194 -2.30 -3.06 -7.82
C GLY A 194 -3.28 -3.03 -6.64
N LYS A 195 -4.57 -2.71 -6.90
CA LYS A 195 -5.67 -2.74 -5.90
C LYS A 195 -5.64 -3.98 -5.01
N LYS A 196 -5.48 -5.16 -5.62
CA LYS A 196 -5.44 -6.44 -4.89
C LYS A 196 -4.28 -6.50 -3.89
N GLY A 197 -3.12 -5.97 -4.27
CA GLY A 197 -1.94 -5.97 -3.43
C GLY A 197 -2.07 -5.04 -2.24
N VAL A 198 -2.54 -3.81 -2.50
CA VAL A 198 -2.89 -2.84 -1.46
C VAL A 198 -3.92 -3.42 -0.50
N LYS A 199 -4.97 -4.05 -1.01
CA LYS A 199 -6.01 -4.65 -0.18
C LYS A 199 -5.47 -5.76 0.74
N LYS A 200 -4.60 -6.64 0.22
CA LYS A 200 -3.95 -7.69 1.05
C LYS A 200 -3.07 -7.08 2.14
N LEU A 201 -2.31 -6.05 1.80
CA LEU A 201 -1.48 -5.33 2.78
C LEU A 201 -2.34 -4.64 3.85
N VAL A 202 -3.37 -3.90 3.44
CA VAL A 202 -4.35 -3.25 4.32
C VAL A 202 -4.93 -4.26 5.31
N LYS A 203 -5.41 -5.41 4.83
CA LYS A 203 -5.93 -6.48 5.69
C LYS A 203 -4.89 -6.98 6.69
N LYS A 204 -3.63 -7.10 6.28
CA LYS A 204 -2.54 -7.54 7.16
C LYS A 204 -2.27 -6.50 8.27
N VAL A 205 -2.23 -5.22 7.92
CA VAL A 205 -2.03 -4.14 8.90
C VAL A 205 -3.24 -4.02 9.83
N ALA A 206 -4.46 -4.04 9.27
CA ALA A 206 -5.71 -3.98 10.02
C ALA A 206 -5.86 -5.12 11.04
N SER A 207 -5.31 -6.31 10.75
CA SER A 207 -5.29 -7.43 11.71
C SER A 207 -4.47 -7.17 12.98
N ARG A 208 -3.65 -6.11 13.00
CA ARG A 208 -2.76 -5.72 14.11
C ARG A 208 -3.07 -4.31 14.59
N THR A 209 -4.31 -4.07 15.04
CA THR A 209 -4.74 -2.76 15.54
C THR A 209 -3.92 -2.34 16.76
N LEU A 210 -3.26 -1.18 16.71
CA LEU A 210 -2.47 -0.65 17.83
C LEU A 210 -2.97 0.70 18.38
N GLY A 211 -4.05 1.26 17.81
CA GLY A 211 -4.61 2.54 18.25
C GLY A 211 -3.74 3.75 17.93
N TRP A 212 -4.05 4.91 18.52
CA TRP A 212 -3.36 6.18 18.25
C TRP A 212 -1.92 6.18 18.73
N VAL A 213 -1.64 5.58 19.89
CA VAL A 213 -0.28 5.41 20.42
C VAL A 213 0.56 4.60 19.44
N GLY A 214 0.08 3.43 19.01
CA GLY A 214 0.83 2.60 18.07
C GLY A 214 1.02 3.24 16.69
N ALA A 215 0.05 4.00 16.20
CA ALA A 215 0.22 4.77 14.97
C ALA A 215 1.23 5.91 15.11
N ALA A 216 1.29 6.56 16.28
CA ALA A 216 2.28 7.58 16.57
C ALA A 216 3.70 7.01 16.69
N VAL A 217 3.86 5.88 17.39
CA VAL A 217 5.14 5.16 17.45
C VAL A 217 5.58 4.73 16.05
N ALA A 218 4.69 4.11 15.28
CA ALA A 218 4.97 3.71 13.90
C ALA A 218 5.37 4.89 13.02
N GLY A 219 4.67 6.03 13.13
CA GLY A 219 5.01 7.25 12.41
C GLY A 219 6.40 7.78 12.79
N TYR A 220 6.70 7.86 14.09
CA TYR A 220 8.00 8.32 14.58
C TYR A 220 9.14 7.41 14.08
N GLU A 221 9.04 6.10 14.30
CA GLU A 221 10.04 5.14 13.83
C GLU A 221 10.22 5.18 12.32
N PHE A 222 9.12 5.33 11.58
CA PHE A 222 9.18 5.45 10.13
C PHE A 222 9.93 6.71 9.67
N GLY A 223 9.67 7.85 10.30
CA GLY A 223 10.35 9.10 9.97
C GLY A 223 11.85 9.06 10.30
N ASP A 224 12.22 8.42 11.42
CA ASP A 224 13.61 8.21 11.82
C ASP A 224 14.31 7.33 10.79
N CYS A 225 13.64 6.24 10.42
CA CYS A 225 14.11 5.31 9.42
C CYS A 225 14.38 5.95 8.06
N MET A 226 13.47 6.84 7.65
CA MET A 226 13.57 7.55 6.38
C MET A 226 14.58 8.69 6.38
N GLY A 227 15.28 8.92 7.51
CA GLY A 227 16.24 10.00 7.64
C GLY A 227 15.60 11.36 7.38
N TRP A 228 14.34 11.54 7.80
CA TRP A 228 13.65 12.82 7.64
C TRP A 228 14.21 13.90 8.56
N TRP A 229 15.16 13.54 9.44
CA TRP A 229 15.79 14.41 10.42
C TRP A 229 17.11 13.88 10.99
#